data_AF-A0A8S4BZ62-F1
#
_entry.id   AF-A0A8S4BZ62-F1
#
_cell.length_a   1.000
_cell.length_b   1.000
_cell.length_c   1.000
_cell.angle_alpha   90.00
_cell.angle_beta   90.00
_cell.angle_gamma   90.00
#
_symmetry.space_group_name_H-M   'P 1'
#
loop_
_entity.id
_entity.type
_entity.pdbx_description
1 polymer ?
#
loop_
_entity_poly.entity_id
_entity_poly.type
_entity_poly.pdbx_seq_one_letter_code
_entity_poly.pdbx_strand_id
1 'polypeptide(L)'
;EIYWPNGLTLDYGQQKLYWADAKHNFIHRANLDGSHREVVVRGELPHPFALTLFGDTLFWTDWNTHSIHSCLKQTGTQQRLCACPTGVQLLEDQTTCRDGRDRGGGGVGLNTCPTGVQLLEDQTTCRD
;
A
#
# COMPACT_ATOMS: atom_id res chain seq x y z
N GLU A 1 8.81 5.45 19.86
CA GLU A 1 9.97 6.02 19.12
C GLU A 1 9.56 6.34 17.68
N ILE A 2 10.41 7.01 16.90
CA ILE A 2 10.26 7.32 15.47
C ILE A 2 11.64 7.07 14.84
N TYR A 3 11.70 6.42 13.68
CA TYR A 3 12.96 6.04 13.05
C TYR A 3 12.99 6.36 11.55
N TRP A 4 12.06 5.83 10.75
CA TRP A 4 11.98 6.09 9.30
C TRP A 4 10.66 6.76 8.91
N PRO A 5 10.47 8.06 9.23
CA PRO A 5 9.25 8.79 8.89
C PRO A 5 9.24 9.16 7.40
N ASN A 6 8.75 8.26 6.56
CA ASN A 6 8.84 8.42 5.10
C ASN A 6 7.70 9.29 4.52
N GLY A 7 6.49 9.19 5.09
CA GLY A 7 5.30 9.87 4.59
C GLY A 7 4.68 10.77 5.65
N LEU A 8 4.25 11.98 5.25
CA LEU A 8 3.60 12.98 6.10
C LEU A 8 2.45 13.65 5.33
N THR A 9 1.31 13.84 6.00
CA THR A 9 0.21 14.66 5.48
C THR A 9 -0.52 15.40 6.61
N LEU A 10 -1.34 16.39 6.27
CA LEU A 10 -2.04 17.27 7.20
C LEU A 10 -3.54 17.27 6.93
N ASP A 11 -4.34 17.11 7.99
CA ASP A 11 -5.77 17.39 7.98
C ASP A 11 -5.99 18.80 8.57
N TYR A 12 -6.17 19.78 7.68
CA TYR A 12 -6.41 21.17 8.07
C TYR A 12 -7.77 21.35 8.77
N GLY A 13 -8.76 20.53 8.46
CA GLY A 13 -10.09 20.61 9.07
C GLY A 13 -10.09 20.13 10.52
N GLN A 14 -9.34 19.08 10.81
CA GLN A 14 -9.21 18.52 12.17
C GLN A 14 -7.96 19.01 12.93
N GLN A 15 -7.10 19.81 12.30
CA GLN A 15 -5.83 20.28 12.87
C GLN A 15 -4.95 19.11 13.33
N LYS A 16 -4.81 18.09 12.47
CA LYS A 16 -4.02 16.89 12.74
C LYS A 16 -2.92 16.70 11.70
N LEU A 17 -1.76 16.24 12.14
CA LEU A 17 -0.72 15.70 11.27
C LEU A 17 -0.77 14.18 11.31
N TYR A 18 -0.47 13.54 10.19
CA TYR A 18 -0.42 12.09 10.02
C TYR A 18 0.92 11.71 9.41
N TRP A 19 1.57 10.67 9.94
CA TRP A 19 2.83 10.19 9.37
C TRP A 19 2.96 8.67 9.43
N ALA A 20 3.70 8.14 8.46
CA ALA A 20 4.02 6.72 8.37
C ALA A 20 5.49 6.47 8.73
N ASP A 21 5.74 5.46 9.56
CA ASP A 21 7.09 5.01 9.92
C ASP A 21 7.35 3.62 9.36
N ALA A 22 8.32 3.51 8.45
CA ALA A 22 8.64 2.27 7.75
C ALA A 22 9.49 1.29 8.57
N LYS A 23 10.12 1.73 9.66
CA LYS A 23 10.87 0.83 10.54
C LYS A 23 9.96 0.15 11.55
N HIS A 24 8.96 0.89 12.03
CA HIS A 24 8.06 0.46 13.09
C HIS A 24 6.68 0.02 12.57
N ASN A 25 6.45 0.10 11.26
CA ASN A 25 5.24 -0.35 10.57
C ASN A 25 3.96 0.25 11.19
N PHE A 26 3.91 1.58 11.30
CA PHE A 26 2.73 2.29 11.79
C PHE A 26 2.39 3.51 10.93
N ILE A 27 1.12 3.90 11.00
CA ILE A 27 0.67 5.27 10.71
C ILE A 27 0.14 5.85 12.01
N HIS A 28 0.67 7.00 12.40
CA HIS A 28 0.23 7.72 13.57
C HIS A 28 -0.40 9.06 13.18
N ARG A 29 -1.16 9.64 14.12
CA ARG A 29 -1.57 11.03 14.05
C ARG A 29 -1.24 11.77 15.34
N ALA A 30 -1.15 13.08 15.25
CA ALA A 30 -1.01 13.98 16.39
C ALA A 30 -1.68 15.32 16.07
N ASN A 31 -1.86 16.18 17.07
CA ASN A 31 -2.11 17.60 16.84
C ASN A 31 -0.96 18.23 16.05
N LEU A 32 -1.20 19.39 15.42
CA LEU A 32 -0.17 20.10 14.67
C LEU A 32 1.03 20.54 15.53
N ASP A 33 0.84 20.70 16.84
CA ASP A 33 1.90 20.97 17.82
C ASP A 33 2.64 19.70 18.30
N GLY A 34 2.26 18.52 17.78
CA GLY A 34 2.82 17.22 18.15
C GLY A 34 2.18 16.59 19.40
N SER A 35 1.26 17.27 20.09
CA SER A 35 0.55 16.72 21.24
C SER A 35 -0.52 15.68 20.82
N HIS A 36 -1.06 14.93 21.78
CA HIS A 36 -2.11 13.94 21.54
C HIS A 36 -1.78 12.94 20.41
N ARG A 37 -0.58 12.35 20.50
CA ARG A 37 -0.13 11.30 19.58
C ARG A 37 -0.97 10.03 19.77
N GLU A 38 -1.52 9.54 18.66
CA GLU A 38 -2.39 8.38 18.59
C GLU A 38 -1.94 7.45 17.45
N VAL A 39 -2.19 6.16 17.61
CA VAL A 39 -1.96 5.14 16.57
C VAL A 39 -3.20 5.06 15.69
N VAL A 40 -3.01 5.14 14.37
CA VAL A 40 -4.10 4.97 13.39
C VAL A 40 -4.02 3.57 12.78
N VAL A 41 -2.86 3.21 12.24
CA VAL A 41 -2.60 1.87 11.69
C VAL A 41 -1.39 1.27 12.40
N ARG A 42 -1.45 -0.03 12.71
CA ARG A 42 -0.36 -0.79 13.31
C ARG A 42 -0.25 -2.16 12.66
N GLY A 43 0.93 -2.48 12.15
CA GLY A 43 1.12 -3.68 11.33
C GLY A 43 0.56 -3.50 9.91
N GLU A 44 0.88 -4.43 9.02
CA GLU A 44 0.45 -4.41 7.60
C GLU A 44 0.95 -3.19 6.78
N LEU A 45 2.13 -2.67 7.14
CA LEU A 45 2.80 -1.54 6.49
C LEU A 45 4.31 -1.85 6.36
N PRO A 46 4.72 -2.86 5.58
CA PRO A 46 6.10 -3.34 5.59
C PRO A 46 7.12 -2.30 5.11
N HIS A 47 6.74 -1.39 4.20
CA HIS A 47 7.60 -0.28 3.78
C HIS A 47 6.78 0.89 3.21
N PRO A 48 5.99 1.60 4.05
CA PRO A 48 5.27 2.79 3.60
C PRO A 48 6.22 3.86 3.09
N PHE A 49 5.85 4.50 1.99
CA PHE A 49 6.65 5.57 1.36
C PHE A 49 5.90 6.91 1.40
N ALA A 50 4.95 7.13 0.49
CA ALA A 50 4.13 8.33 0.48
C ALA A 50 2.79 8.11 1.22
N LEU A 51 2.28 9.16 1.87
CA LEU A 51 1.02 9.19 2.61
C LEU A 51 0.23 10.46 2.20
N THR A 52 -1.07 10.32 1.92
CA THR A 52 -1.97 11.44 1.65
C THR A 52 -3.36 11.18 2.23
N LEU A 53 -4.25 12.18 2.20
CA LEU A 53 -5.62 12.05 2.66
C LEU A 53 -6.60 12.75 1.73
N PHE A 54 -7.83 12.25 1.70
CA PHE A 54 -8.97 12.92 1.07
C PHE A 54 -10.26 12.51 1.78
N GLY A 55 -11.08 13.49 2.17
CA GLY A 55 -12.28 13.23 2.97
C GLY A 55 -11.92 12.56 4.30
N ASP A 56 -12.53 11.41 4.57
CA ASP A 56 -12.28 10.58 5.76
C ASP A 56 -11.29 9.43 5.52
N THR A 57 -10.60 9.43 4.37
CA THR A 57 -9.75 8.32 3.96
C THR A 57 -8.27 8.73 3.90
N LEU A 58 -7.41 7.92 4.51
CA LEU A 58 -5.96 7.94 4.31
C LEU A 58 -5.59 7.02 3.16
N PHE A 59 -4.59 7.42 2.39
CA PHE A 59 -4.01 6.62 1.31
C PHE A 59 -2.50 6.57 1.49
N TRP A 60 -1.90 5.39 1.34
CA TRP A 60 -0.44 5.27 1.33
C TRP A 60 0.04 4.32 0.25
N THR A 61 1.26 4.56 -0.17
CA THR A 61 2.01 3.66 -1.06
C THR A 61 2.94 2.82 -0.21
N ASP A 62 3.11 1.55 -0.58
CA ASP A 62 4.06 0.66 0.05
C ASP A 62 5.04 0.10 -0.98
N TRP A 63 6.33 0.25 -0.68
CA TRP A 63 7.41 -0.15 -1.57
C TRP A 63 7.58 -1.65 -1.69
N ASN A 64 7.31 -2.41 -0.63
CA ASN A 64 7.49 -3.86 -0.63
C ASN A 64 6.29 -4.56 -1.26
N THR A 65 5.07 -4.07 -1.05
CA THR A 65 3.87 -4.68 -1.63
C THR A 65 3.54 -4.15 -3.03
N HIS A 66 4.27 -3.12 -3.50
CA HIS A 66 4.07 -2.46 -4.78
C HIS A 66 2.61 -2.04 -5.02
N SER A 67 1.94 -1.57 -3.97
CA SER A 67 0.50 -1.31 -3.99
C SER A 67 0.12 0.00 -3.30
N ILE A 68 -1.11 0.43 -3.54
CA ILE A 68 -1.73 1.55 -2.85
C ILE A 68 -2.79 0.99 -1.91
N HIS A 69 -2.74 1.39 -0.66
CA HIS A 69 -3.70 1.01 0.35
C HIS A 69 -4.47 2.23 0.84
N SER A 70 -5.62 1.99 1.47
CA SER A 70 -6.40 3.03 2.11
C SER A 70 -7.07 2.56 3.39
N CYS A 71 -7.42 3.49 4.28
CA CYS A 71 -8.19 3.22 5.50
C CYS A 71 -8.90 4.48 6.00
N LEU A 72 -9.82 4.33 6.96
CA LEU A 72 -10.44 5.47 7.63
C LEU A 72 -9.43 6.23 8.49
N LYS A 73 -9.35 7.55 8.33
CA LYS A 73 -8.34 8.40 8.99
C LYS A 73 -8.50 8.52 10.50
N GLN A 74 -9.70 8.28 11.05
CA GLN A 74 -9.91 8.35 12.51
C GLN A 74 -9.51 7.06 13.22
N THR A 75 -9.76 5.91 12.59
CA THR A 75 -9.73 4.59 13.26
C THR A 75 -8.74 3.62 12.64
N GLY A 76 -8.24 3.89 11.44
CA GLY A 76 -7.44 2.95 10.65
C GLY A 76 -8.21 1.71 10.17
N THR A 77 -9.54 1.70 10.33
CA THR A 77 -10.40 0.58 9.93
C THR A 77 -10.77 0.66 8.45
N GLN A 78 -11.43 -0.39 7.94
CA GLN A 78 -11.75 -0.54 6.51
C GLN A 78 -10.50 -0.43 5.64
N GLN A 79 -9.45 -1.16 6.00
CA GLN A 79 -8.26 -1.22 5.18
C GLN A 79 -8.61 -1.87 3.83
N ARG A 80 -8.25 -1.20 2.73
CA ARG A 80 -8.54 -1.66 1.37
C ARG A 80 -7.32 -1.49 0.48
N LEU A 81 -7.25 -2.37 -0.50
CA LEU A 81 -6.24 -2.34 -1.55
C LEU A 81 -6.81 -1.55 -2.72
N CYS A 82 -6.28 -0.36 -2.98
CA CYS A 82 -6.79 0.56 -4.01
C CYS A 82 -6.21 0.27 -5.39
N ALA A 83 -4.97 -0.20 -5.43
CA ALA A 83 -4.30 -0.54 -6.68
C ALA A 83 -3.33 -1.69 -6.43
N CYS A 84 -3.33 -2.64 -7.35
CA CYS A 84 -2.38 -3.73 -7.39
C CYS A 84 -1.09 -3.33 -8.10
N PRO A 85 0.00 -4.11 -7.93
CA PRO A 85 1.20 -3.96 -8.72
C PRO A 85 0.90 -4.02 -10.23
N THR A 86 1.78 -3.41 -11.03
CA THR A 86 1.66 -3.46 -12.50
C THR A 86 1.56 -4.92 -12.99
N GLY A 87 0.53 -5.23 -13.79
CA GLY A 87 0.27 -6.57 -14.30
C GLY A 87 -0.73 -7.40 -13.47
N VAL A 88 -1.19 -6.89 -12.33
CA VAL A 88 -2.12 -7.58 -11.43
C VAL A 88 -3.42 -6.77 -11.36
N GLN A 89 -4.58 -7.45 -11.39
CA GLN A 89 -5.90 -6.81 -11.36
C GLN A 89 -6.48 -6.87 -9.94
N LEU A 90 -7.04 -5.74 -9.49
CA LEU A 90 -7.84 -5.68 -8.27
C LEU A 90 -9.18 -6.37 -8.51
N LEU A 91 -9.52 -7.32 -7.65
CA LEU A 91 -10.81 -8.01 -7.70
C LEU A 91 -11.94 -7.09 -7.21
N GLU A 92 -13.19 -7.46 -7.50
CA GLU A 92 -14.38 -6.68 -7.12
C GLU A 92 -14.55 -6.54 -5.59
N ASP A 93 -13.88 -7.38 -4.81
CA ASP A 93 -13.85 -7.31 -3.35
C ASP A 93 -13.02 -6.12 -2.80
N GLN A 94 -12.26 -5.42 -3.65
CA GLN A 94 -11.41 -4.28 -3.29
C GLN A 94 -10.34 -4.59 -2.24
N THR A 95 -10.04 -5.87 -2.03
CA THR A 95 -9.08 -6.33 -1.03
C THR A 95 -8.09 -7.33 -1.61
N THR A 96 -8.43 -7.98 -2.72
CA THR A 96 -7.63 -9.04 -3.32
C THR A 96 -7.06 -8.62 -4.67
N CYS A 97 -5.78 -8.88 -4.87
CA CYS A 97 -5.11 -8.75 -6.16
C CYS A 97 -4.90 -10.14 -6.78
N ARG A 98 -5.20 -10.30 -8.07
CA ARG A 98 -4.93 -11.53 -8.84
C ARG A 98 -4.21 -11.20 -10.13
N ASP A 99 -3.25 -12.03 -10.53
CA ASP A 99 -2.58 -11.88 -11.82
C ASP A 99 -3.66 -11.84 -12.93
N GLY A 100 -3.60 -10.82 -13.78
CA GLY A 100 -4.55 -10.66 -14.89
C GLY A 100 -4.53 -11.82 -15.88
N ARG A 101 -3.50 -12.68 -15.82
CA ARG A 101 -3.33 -13.89 -16.63
C ARG A 101 -4.18 -15.09 -16.19
N ASP A 102 -4.75 -15.08 -14.98
CA ASP A 102 -5.47 -16.24 -14.43
C ASP A 102 -6.94 -16.37 -14.86
N ARG A 103 -7.43 -15.53 -15.78
CA ARG A 103 -8.81 -15.67 -16.32
C ARG A 103 -8.87 -16.72 -17.44
N GLY A 104 -9.02 -17.99 -17.03
CA GLY A 104 -9.66 -19.03 -17.84
C GLY A 104 -8.73 -19.76 -18.81
N GLY A 105 -8.89 -21.08 -18.87
CA GLY A 105 -8.02 -22.02 -19.59
C GLY A 105 -7.77 -21.65 -21.06
N GLY A 106 -6.49 -21.68 -21.43
CA GLY A 106 -6.00 -21.44 -22.77
C GLY A 106 -4.62 -20.80 -22.70
N GLY A 107 -3.57 -21.62 -22.63
CA GLY A 107 -2.20 -21.13 -22.55
C GLY A 107 -1.87 -20.17 -23.69
N VAL A 108 -1.35 -18.99 -23.35
CA VAL A 108 -0.65 -18.09 -24.28
C VAL A 108 0.46 -17.38 -23.50
N GLY A 109 1.64 -17.32 -24.11
CA GLY A 109 2.97 -17.16 -23.49
C GLY A 109 3.20 -15.97 -22.56
N LEU A 110 4.12 -16.19 -21.60
CA LEU A 110 4.69 -15.14 -20.77
C LEU A 110 5.66 -14.32 -21.60
N ASN A 111 5.19 -13.24 -22.23
CA ASN A 111 6.11 -12.35 -22.97
C ASN A 111 6.94 -11.43 -22.04
N THR A 112 6.66 -11.42 -20.72
CA THR A 112 7.37 -10.61 -19.71
C THR A 112 7.24 -11.20 -18.30
N CYS A 113 8.28 -11.05 -17.47
CA CYS A 113 8.26 -11.39 -16.03
C CYS A 113 8.20 -10.12 -15.15
N PRO A 114 7.75 -10.24 -13.89
CA PRO A 114 7.82 -9.15 -12.91
C PRO A 114 9.24 -8.60 -12.73
N THR A 115 9.34 -7.34 -12.30
CA THR A 115 10.62 -6.67 -12.06
C THR A 115 11.47 -7.48 -11.07
N GLY A 116 12.67 -7.90 -11.50
CA GLY A 116 13.60 -8.69 -10.69
C GLY A 116 13.56 -10.20 -10.94
N VAL A 117 12.71 -10.67 -11.87
CA VAL A 117 12.55 -12.10 -12.20
C VAL A 117 12.91 -12.33 -13.67
N GLN A 118 13.66 -13.39 -13.96
CA GLN A 118 14.10 -13.70 -15.32
C GLN A 118 13.11 -14.62 -16.05
N LEU A 119 12.79 -14.27 -17.31
CA LEU A 119 12.04 -15.14 -18.22
C LEU A 119 12.97 -16.25 -18.73
N LEU A 120 12.56 -17.50 -18.54
CA LEU A 120 13.27 -18.66 -19.07
C LEU A 120 13.12 -18.75 -20.60
N GLU A 121 14.00 -19.52 -21.23
CA GLU A 121 14.05 -19.68 -22.69
C GLU A 121 12.76 -20.28 -23.28
N ASP A 122 11.95 -20.95 -22.45
CA ASP A 122 10.64 -21.49 -22.84
C ASP A 122 9.57 -20.41 -23.08
N GLN A 123 9.86 -19.14 -22.75
CA GLN A 123 8.93 -18.00 -22.85
C GLN A 123 7.59 -18.21 -22.14
N THR A 124 7.56 -19.14 -21.18
CA THR A 124 6.36 -19.50 -20.42
C THR A 124 6.62 -19.61 -18.92
N THR A 125 7.88 -19.51 -18.49
CA THR A 125 8.26 -19.70 -17.10
C THR A 125 9.14 -18.55 -16.61
N CYS A 126 8.84 -18.02 -15.42
CA CYS A 126 9.63 -17.00 -14.73
C CYS A 126 10.34 -17.62 -13.50
N ARG A 127 11.58 -17.20 -13.22
CA ARG A 127 12.37 -17.67 -12.07
C ARG A 127 13.10 -16.52 -11.38
N ASP A 128 13.10 -16.55 -10.04
CA ASP A 128 13.85 -15.62 -9.18
C ASP A 128 15.36 -15.68 -9.45
#